data_AF-A0A2J6SUR9-F1
#
_entry.id   AF-A0A2J6SUR9-F1
#
_cell.length_a   1.000
_cell.length_b   1.000
_cell.length_c   1.000
_cell.angle_alpha   90.00
_cell.angle_beta   90.00
_cell.angle_gamma   90.00
#
_symmetry.space_group_name_H-M   'P 1'
#
loop_
_entity.id
_entity.type
_entity.pdbx_description
1 polymer ?
#
loop_
_entity_poly.entity_id
_entity_poly.type
_entity_poly.pdbx_seq_one_letter_code
_entity_poly.pdbx_strand_id
1 'polypeptide(L)' 'MVGDKIMLFAGLSLPMLMRKDGEKFRLIGRSYVLGFMKGEGWPDDDSQLQEYEIW' A
#
# COMPACT_ATOMS: atom_id res chain seq x y z
N MET A 1 9.72 -3.22 9.16
CA MET A 1 9.69 -3.83 10.52
C MET A 1 8.46 -4.73 10.61
N VAL A 2 8.39 -5.64 11.59
CA VAL A 2 7.21 -6.51 11.77
C VAL A 2 5.97 -5.65 11.99
N GLY A 3 4.95 -5.82 11.15
CA GLY A 3 3.68 -5.08 11.22
C GLY A 3 3.53 -3.89 10.28
N ASP A 4 4.59 -3.48 9.58
CA ASP A 4 4.45 -2.50 8.49
C ASP A 4 3.71 -3.14 7.30
N LYS A 5 2.87 -2.35 6.62
CA LYS A 5 2.11 -2.78 5.45
C LYS A 5 2.62 -2.09 4.19
N ILE A 6 2.59 -2.80 3.07
CA ILE A 6 2.81 -2.23 1.74
C ILE A 6 1.43 -2.03 1.12
N MET A 7 1.12 -0.81 0.73
CA MET A 7 -0.19 -0.43 0.20
C MET A 7 -0.02 0.31 -1.12
N LEU A 8 -0.90 0.06 -2.08
CA LEU A 8 -1.02 0.83 -3.32
C LEU A 8 -2.24 1.74 -3.19
N PHE A 9 -2.07 3.03 -3.45
CA PHE A 9 -3.16 4.00 -3.42
C PHE A 9 -3.59 4.33 -4.85
N ALA A 10 -4.91 4.48 -5.05
CA ALA A 10 -5.45 4.93 -6.33
C ALA A 10 -4.81 6.26 -6.75
N GLY A 11 -4.32 6.31 -7.99
CA GLY A 11 -3.62 7.47 -8.54
C GLY A 11 -2.12 7.57 -8.22
N LEU A 12 -1.56 6.68 -7.39
CA LEU A 12 -0.11 6.59 -7.20
C LEU A 12 0.48 5.49 -8.08
N SER A 13 1.68 5.75 -8.61
CA SER A 13 2.42 4.82 -9.46
C SER A 13 3.42 3.94 -8.69
N LEU A 14 3.51 4.11 -7.36
CA LEU A 14 4.46 3.41 -6.50
C LEU A 14 3.75 2.94 -5.22
N PRO A 15 4.07 1.73 -4.73
CA PRO A 15 3.63 1.30 -3.41
C PRO A 15 4.20 2.20 -2.31
N MET A 16 3.44 2.31 -1.23
CA MET A 16 3.81 3.08 -0.04
C MET A 16 3.96 2.14 1.15
N LEU A 17 4.97 2.40 1.97
CA LEU A 17 5.16 1.77 3.27
C LEU A 17 4.31 2.51 4.30
N MET A 18 3.39 1.78 4.91
CA MET A 18 2.45 2.29 5.90
C MET A 18 2.67 1.58 7.24
N ARG A 19 2.53 2.31 8.34
CA ARG A 19 2.57 1.75 9.69
C ARG A 19 1.21 1.93 10.35
N LYS A 20 0.65 0.86 10.91
CA LYS A 20 -0.58 0.95 11.69
C LYS A 20 -0.33 1.78 12.96
N ASP A 21 -1.22 2.73 13.22
CA ASP A 21 -1.22 3.60 14.40
C ASP A 21 -2.66 3.70 14.93
N GLY A 22 -3.01 2.82 15.87
CA GLY A 22 -4.40 2.61 16.29
C GLY A 22 -5.29 2.13 15.14
N GLU A 23 -6.38 2.84 14.87
CA GLU A 23 -7.31 2.58 13.76
C GLU A 23 -6.86 3.20 12.43
N LYS A 24 -5.72 3.90 12.41
CA LYS A 24 -5.24 4.66 11.26
C LYS A 24 -3.90 4.12 10.75
N PHE A 25 -3.43 4.70 9.65
CA PHE A 25 -2.11 4.42 9.11
C PHE A 25 -1.27 5.69 9.02
N ARG A 26 -0.02 5.60 9.48
CA ARG A 26 1.01 6.62 9.25
C ARG A 26 1.79 6.27 7.99
N LEU A 27 1.93 7.24 7.09
CA LEU A 27 2.80 7.12 5.93
C LEU A 27 4.27 7.17 6.37
N ILE A 28 5.02 6.10 6.08
CA ILE A 28 6.47 6.04 6.36
C ILE A 28 7.27 6.51 5.15
N GLY A 29 6.85 6.14 3.93
CA GLY A 29 7.50 6.58 2.70
C GLY A 29 7.16 5.70 1.49
N ARG A 30 7.80 6.00 0.36
CA ARG A 30 7.71 5.18 -0.86
C ARG A 30 8.46 3.87 -0.67
N SER A 31 7.99 2.80 -1.30
CA SER A 31 8.70 1.51 -1.32
C SER A 31 8.93 1.01 -2.75
N TYR A 32 10.00 0.23 -2.90
CA TYR A 32 10.30 -0.49 -4.12
C TYR A 32 10.28 -1.98 -3.78
N VAL A 33 9.32 -2.71 -4.36
CA VAL A 33 9.12 -4.13 -4.08
C VAL A 33 9.56 -4.93 -5.29
N LEU A 34 10.71 -5.58 -5.17
CA LEU A 34 11.28 -6.37 -6.26
C LEU A 34 10.29 -7.45 -6.70
N GLY A 35 9.97 -7.48 -8.01
CA GLY A 35 9.06 -8.45 -8.60
C GLY A 35 7.56 -8.13 -8.47
N PHE A 36 7.20 -6.97 -7.94
CA PHE A 36 5.80 -6.51 -7.80
C PHE A 36 5.54 -5.16 -8.48
N MET A 37 6.57 -4.53 -9.06
CA MET A 37 6.49 -3.19 -9.65
C MET A 37 5.75 -3.16 -10.99
N LYS A 38 5.45 -4.31 -11.60
CA LYS A 38 4.70 -4.41 -12.86
C LYS A 38 3.30 -4.95 -12.68
N GLY A 39 2.77 -4.94 -11.45
CA GLY A 39 1.41 -5.42 -11.19
C GLY A 39 1.33 -6.86 -10.70
N GLU A 40 2.43 -7.60 -10.61
CA GLU A 40 2.43 -9.07 -10.46
C GLU A 40 1.73 -9.58 -9.18
N GLY A 41 1.55 -8.73 -8.17
CA GLY A 41 0.87 -9.05 -6.92
C GLY A 41 -0.48 -8.39 -6.71
N TRP A 42 -1.01 -7.70 -7.72
CA TRP A 42 -2.27 -6.98 -7.66
C TRP A 42 -3.26 -7.61 -8.63
N PRO A 43 -4.57 -7.64 -8.31
CA PRO A 43 -5.58 -8.04 -9.27
C PRO A 43 -5.62 -7.08 -10.46
N ASP A 44 -6.02 -7.60 -11.62
CA ASP A 44 -6.20 -6.80 -12.85
C ASP A 44 -7.42 -5.87 -12.80
N ASP A 45 -8.24 -6.00 -11.74
CA ASP A 45 -9.45 -5.23 -11.49
C ASP A 45 -9.52 -4.69 -10.05
N ASP A 46 -10.58 -3.93 -9.79
CA ASP A 46 -10.80 -3.24 -8.52
C ASP A 46 -11.40 -4.15 -7.41
N SER A 47 -11.51 -5.46 -7.64
CA SER A 47 -12.25 -6.38 -6.75
C SER A 47 -11.70 -6.49 -5.33
N GLN A 48 -10.42 -6.13 -5.12
CA GLN A 48 -9.75 -6.18 -3.81
C GLN A 48 -9.42 -4.78 -3.26
N LEU A 49 -9.96 -3.71 -3.86
CA LEU A 49 -9.80 -2.37 -3.31
C LEU A 49 -10.42 -2.27 -1.93
N GLN A 50 -9.72 -1.59 -1.03
CA GLN A 50 -10.16 -1.32 0.33
C GLN A 50 -10.00 0.17 0.61
N GLU A 51 -11.03 0.76 1.22
CA GLU A 51 -11.01 2.16 1.62
C GLU A 51 -10.43 2.30 3.02
N TYR A 52 -9.56 3.29 3.18
CA TYR A 52 -8.90 3.60 4.44
C TYR A 52 -8.92 5.11 4.68
N GLU A 53 -9.20 5.51 5.91
CA GLU A 53 -9.08 6.91 6.33
C GLU A 53 -7.60 7.24 6.58
N ILE A 54 -7.06 8.21 5.83
CA ILE A 54 -5.68 8.68 5.96
C ILE A 54 -5.73 10.06 6.62
N TRP A 55 -4.89 10.28 7.64
CA TRP A 55 -4.75 11.56 8.35
C TRP A 55 -3.47 12.29 7.94
#